data_AF-A0A523R492-F1
#
_entry.id   AF-A0A523R492-F1
#
_cell.length_a   1.000
_cell.length_b   1.000
_cell.length_c   1.000
_cell.angle_alpha   90.00
_cell.angle_beta   90.00
_cell.angle_gamma   90.00
#
_symmetry.space_group_name_H-M   'P 1'
#
loop_
_entity.id
_entity.type
_entity.pdbx_description
1 polymer ?
#
loop_
_entity_poly.entity_id
_entity_poly.type
_entity_poly.pdbx_seq_one_letter_code
_entity_poly.pdbx_strand_id
1 'polypeptide(L)'
;MRLSTRSRYCVRALLDIMVNGGGVKPVPLSKVAERQEVSEKYLEQIFIILKKANIVKATRGVKGGYILAKEPKEICLGDILRVTELEVTPVKCSANKDYCDRMDRCICKVCWDNLGKVITNFIDSITLEDIRQMSITIDEGMGAIVDLSLTKLNKEIKRLKKERDAVILVHNYQRPEVHEIADYLGDSLDLSRRAAKLPQKIIVFCGVNFMAESAKVLSPEKTVLIPRLDAGCPMADMITVEELREMKNEYPDAKVVCYVNTSADVKAESDICCTSANAVKVVESLKPKRIIFIPDKNLASYVAGQTKKEIIPWYGYCYVHEFIRLSDIKEQKRKHPDARVMVHPETKPEVVRIADFVLGTMGMINLAKKSKIKEFIVGTEEGLVNRMRRENPEKKFYLPSRRPVCVNMKRTRLEDVYHSLMEMKYKIEIEKDTIKKAQKALKKMIAIK
;
A
#
# COMPACT_ATOMS: atom_id res chain seq x y z
N MET A 1 18.21 -8.25 -0.03
CA MET A 1 19.00 -9.37 -0.56
C MET A 1 18.17 -10.11 -1.61
N ARG A 2 18.69 -10.33 -2.81
CA ARG A 2 18.02 -11.13 -3.84
C ARG A 2 18.67 -12.51 -3.86
N LEU A 3 17.96 -13.52 -3.37
CA LEU A 3 18.47 -14.90 -3.36
C LEU A 3 18.60 -15.43 -4.79
N SER A 4 19.66 -16.18 -5.04
CA SER A 4 19.87 -16.84 -6.32
C SER A 4 18.79 -17.90 -6.57
N THR A 5 18.59 -18.24 -7.84
CA THR A 5 17.74 -19.37 -8.23
C THR A 5 18.26 -20.68 -7.63
N ARG A 6 19.58 -20.81 -7.50
CA ARG A 6 20.25 -21.99 -6.89
C ARG A 6 19.82 -22.20 -5.45
N SER A 7 19.88 -21.16 -4.64
CA SER A 7 19.51 -21.21 -3.21
C SER A 7 18.06 -21.59 -3.01
N ARG A 8 17.16 -21.03 -3.83
CA ARG A 8 15.72 -21.37 -3.80
C ARG A 8 15.48 -22.84 -4.13
N TYR A 9 16.16 -23.39 -5.13
CA TYR A 9 16.04 -24.81 -5.48
C TYR A 9 16.69 -25.74 -4.45
N CYS A 10 17.78 -25.33 -3.79
CA CYS A 10 18.35 -26.12 -2.68
C CYS A 10 17.37 -26.31 -1.54
N VAL A 11 16.73 -25.23 -1.07
CA VAL A 11 15.72 -25.32 0.00
C VAL A 11 14.57 -26.24 -0.42
N ARG A 12 14.03 -26.04 -1.63
CA ARG A 12 12.95 -26.88 -2.18
C ARG A 12 13.34 -28.36 -2.25
N ALA A 13 14.53 -28.68 -2.73
CA ALA A 13 14.98 -30.05 -2.86
C ALA A 13 15.25 -30.73 -1.51
N LEU A 14 15.75 -29.99 -0.51
CA LEU A 14 15.93 -30.52 0.84
C LEU A 14 14.60 -30.78 1.54
N LEU A 15 13.62 -29.90 1.36
CA LEU A 15 12.24 -30.13 1.82
C LEU A 15 11.63 -31.36 1.17
N ASP A 16 11.82 -31.52 -0.14
CA ASP A 16 11.32 -32.68 -0.88
C ASP A 16 11.90 -33.99 -0.34
N ILE A 17 13.22 -34.03 -0.06
CA ILE A 17 13.88 -35.18 0.58
C ILE A 17 13.32 -35.45 1.96
N MET A 18 13.12 -34.41 2.77
CA MET A 18 12.57 -34.56 4.11
C MET A 18 11.16 -35.14 4.07
N VAL A 19 10.28 -34.60 3.21
CA VAL A 19 8.88 -35.00 3.09
C VAL A 19 8.76 -36.43 2.54
N ASN A 20 9.49 -36.75 1.46
CA ASN A 20 9.36 -38.04 0.79
C ASN A 20 10.25 -39.14 1.39
N GLY A 21 11.34 -38.75 2.07
CA GLY A 21 12.28 -39.67 2.71
C GLY A 21 11.97 -39.95 4.17
N GLY A 22 11.19 -39.09 4.84
CA GLY A 22 10.85 -39.23 6.26
C GLY A 22 12.08 -39.30 7.18
N GLY A 23 13.21 -38.72 6.74
CA GLY A 23 14.49 -38.74 7.46
C GLY A 23 15.30 -40.04 7.38
N VAL A 24 14.74 -41.12 6.83
CA VAL A 24 15.37 -42.47 6.88
C VAL A 24 15.48 -43.12 5.50
N LYS A 25 14.58 -42.81 4.57
CA LYS A 25 14.54 -43.42 3.24
C LYS A 25 15.28 -42.57 2.20
N PRO A 26 16.20 -43.16 1.41
CA PRO A 26 16.82 -42.47 0.29
C PRO A 26 15.79 -42.04 -0.76
N VAL A 27 15.89 -40.79 -1.22
CA VAL A 27 15.03 -40.25 -2.27
C VAL A 27 15.83 -40.09 -3.57
N PRO A 28 15.43 -40.72 -4.69
CA PRO A 28 16.12 -40.59 -5.97
C PRO A 28 16.05 -39.17 -6.52
N LEU A 29 17.16 -38.69 -7.09
CA LEU A 29 17.25 -37.31 -7.58
C LEU A 29 16.35 -37.05 -8.80
N SER A 30 16.20 -38.03 -9.67
CA SER A 30 15.23 -38.03 -10.77
C SER A 30 13.79 -37.75 -10.30
N LYS A 31 13.42 -38.26 -9.12
CA LYS A 31 12.09 -38.04 -8.52
C LYS A 31 11.96 -36.65 -7.89
N VAL A 32 13.04 -36.12 -7.32
CA VAL A 32 13.07 -34.72 -6.86
C VAL A 32 12.99 -33.77 -8.05
N ALA A 33 13.72 -34.05 -9.13
CA ALA A 33 13.71 -33.28 -10.38
C ALA A 33 12.30 -33.19 -10.98
N GLU A 34 11.60 -34.33 -11.05
CA GLU A 34 10.21 -34.44 -11.51
C GLU A 34 9.26 -33.56 -10.67
N ARG A 35 9.27 -33.70 -9.34
CA ARG A 35 8.37 -32.94 -8.44
C ARG A 35 8.68 -31.45 -8.37
N GLN A 36 9.95 -31.08 -8.52
CA GLN A 36 10.38 -29.68 -8.42
C GLN A 36 10.43 -28.96 -9.78
N GLU A 37 10.04 -29.64 -10.86
CA GLU A 37 10.03 -29.13 -12.23
C GLU A 37 11.39 -28.54 -12.65
N VAL A 38 12.46 -29.29 -12.39
CA VAL A 38 13.83 -28.84 -12.64
C VAL A 38 14.67 -29.99 -13.23
N SER A 39 15.64 -29.66 -14.08
CA SER A 39 16.47 -30.69 -14.71
C SER A 39 17.31 -31.45 -13.68
N GLU A 40 17.38 -32.78 -13.82
CA GLU A 40 18.19 -33.64 -12.94
C GLU A 40 19.66 -33.21 -12.91
N LYS A 41 20.26 -32.89 -14.07
CA LYS A 41 21.64 -32.37 -14.16
C LYS A 41 21.88 -31.12 -13.32
N TYR A 42 20.90 -30.23 -13.22
CA TYR A 42 21.01 -29.04 -12.37
C TYR A 42 20.93 -29.39 -10.88
N LEU A 43 20.07 -30.34 -10.52
CA LEU A 43 20.03 -30.86 -9.15
C LEU A 43 21.33 -31.58 -8.80
N GLU A 44 21.96 -32.34 -9.71
CA GLU A 44 23.24 -33.00 -9.43
C GLU A 44 24.31 -31.98 -9.00
N GLN A 45 24.39 -30.83 -9.68
CA GLN A 45 25.31 -29.74 -9.33
C GLN A 45 25.02 -29.15 -7.95
N ILE A 46 23.74 -29.09 -7.55
CA ILE A 46 23.30 -28.67 -6.22
C ILE A 46 23.68 -29.74 -5.17
N PHE A 47 23.43 -31.01 -5.45
CA PHE A 47 23.64 -32.09 -4.49
C PHE A 47 25.11 -32.40 -4.25
N ILE A 48 25.99 -32.08 -5.21
CA ILE A 48 27.45 -32.11 -5.00
C ILE A 48 27.86 -31.14 -3.89
N ILE A 49 27.36 -29.90 -3.90
CA ILE A 49 27.73 -28.90 -2.87
C ILE A 49 27.08 -29.22 -1.52
N LEU A 50 25.82 -29.67 -1.50
CA LEU A 50 25.14 -30.07 -0.27
C LEU A 50 25.80 -31.29 0.39
N LYS A 51 26.29 -32.23 -0.42
CA LYS A 51 27.05 -33.39 0.07
C LYS A 51 28.40 -32.97 0.68
N LYS A 52 29.13 -32.08 0.00
CA LYS A 52 30.40 -31.51 0.53
C LYS A 52 30.19 -30.78 1.86
N ALA A 53 29.07 -30.08 2.01
CA ALA A 53 28.69 -29.39 3.23
C ALA A 53 28.11 -30.32 4.32
N ASN A 54 28.07 -31.63 4.09
CA ASN A 54 27.48 -32.62 5.01
C ASN A 54 26.04 -32.27 5.42
N ILE A 55 25.23 -31.77 4.47
CA ILE A 55 23.79 -31.55 4.61
C ILE A 55 23.02 -32.78 4.12
N VAL A 56 23.54 -33.48 3.10
CA VAL A 56 22.96 -34.72 2.56
C VAL A 56 23.99 -35.83 2.43
N LYS A 57 23.54 -37.08 2.49
CA LYS A 57 24.35 -38.29 2.21
C LYS A 57 23.76 -39.03 1.01
N ALA A 58 24.63 -39.57 0.17
CA ALA A 58 24.23 -40.36 -1.00
C ALA A 58 24.27 -41.86 -0.68
N THR A 59 23.25 -42.59 -1.10
CA THR A 59 23.12 -44.05 -0.92
C THR A 59 23.19 -44.74 -2.27
N ARG A 60 24.01 -45.80 -2.39
CA ARG A 60 24.22 -46.55 -3.65
C ARG A 60 23.15 -47.65 -3.83
N GLY A 61 22.90 -48.04 -5.09
CA GLY A 61 22.03 -49.16 -5.46
C GLY A 61 20.81 -48.75 -6.28
N VAL A 62 20.00 -49.73 -6.71
CA VAL A 62 18.80 -49.54 -7.56
C VAL A 62 17.68 -48.75 -6.85
N LYS A 63 17.67 -48.76 -5.51
CA LYS A 63 16.83 -47.90 -4.64
C LYS A 63 17.65 -46.75 -3.99
N GLY A 64 18.78 -46.40 -4.60
CA GLY A 64 19.68 -45.36 -4.13
C GLY A 64 19.09 -43.96 -4.30
N GLY A 65 19.75 -42.97 -3.70
CA GLY A 65 19.26 -41.60 -3.65
C GLY A 65 19.99 -40.78 -2.60
N TYR A 66 19.32 -39.74 -2.10
CA TYR A 66 19.85 -38.88 -1.04
C TYR A 66 18.99 -38.93 0.21
N ILE A 67 19.66 -38.86 1.36
CA ILE A 67 19.07 -38.66 2.69
C ILE A 67 19.66 -37.40 3.33
N LEU A 68 18.98 -36.81 4.31
CA LEU A 68 19.57 -35.76 5.13
C LEU A 68 20.72 -36.34 5.97
N ALA A 69 21.79 -35.58 6.11
CA ALA A 69 22.97 -35.99 6.88
C ALA A 69 22.81 -35.78 8.40
N LYS A 70 21.91 -34.87 8.79
CA LYS A 70 21.55 -34.43 10.14
C LYS A 70 20.03 -34.41 10.30
N GLU A 71 19.53 -34.27 11.52
CA GLU A 71 18.08 -34.11 11.74
C GLU A 71 17.58 -32.76 11.16
N PRO A 72 16.33 -32.68 10.67
CA PRO A 72 15.78 -31.44 10.10
C PRO A 72 15.87 -30.22 11.03
N LYS A 73 15.73 -30.42 12.35
CA LYS A 73 15.86 -29.38 13.39
C LYS A 73 17.30 -28.86 13.56
N GLU A 74 18.28 -29.55 12.99
CA GLU A 74 19.71 -29.20 13.08
C GLU A 74 20.24 -28.59 11.79
N ILE A 75 19.40 -28.45 10.75
CA ILE A 75 19.76 -27.83 9.47
C ILE A 75 19.03 -26.50 9.40
N CYS A 76 19.74 -25.40 9.57
CA CYS A 76 19.14 -24.07 9.47
C CYS A 76 19.12 -23.56 8.02
N LEU A 77 18.25 -22.58 7.73
CA LEU A 77 18.23 -21.88 6.45
C LEU A 77 19.59 -21.23 6.17
N GLY A 78 20.26 -20.71 7.21
CA GLY A 78 21.62 -20.22 7.14
C GLY A 78 22.63 -21.22 6.56
N ASP A 79 22.57 -22.48 6.98
CA ASP A 79 23.45 -23.55 6.46
C ASP A 79 23.25 -23.75 4.96
N ILE A 80 21.99 -23.71 4.50
CA ILE A 80 21.66 -23.90 3.09
C ILE A 80 22.13 -22.70 2.26
N LEU A 81 21.90 -21.48 2.77
CA LEU A 81 22.26 -20.24 2.08
C LEU A 81 23.78 -20.05 1.98
N ARG A 82 24.54 -20.36 3.03
CA ARG A 82 26.01 -20.24 3.01
C ARG A 82 26.69 -21.25 2.07
N VAL A 83 26.00 -22.33 1.69
CA VAL A 83 26.50 -23.33 0.72
C VAL A 83 26.22 -22.90 -0.72
N THR A 84 25.26 -22.02 -0.93
CA THR A 84 24.71 -21.67 -2.26
C THR A 84 25.04 -20.25 -2.69
N GLU A 85 25.09 -19.33 -1.73
CA GLU A 85 25.51 -17.95 -1.90
C GLU A 85 26.97 -17.80 -1.47
N LEU A 86 27.69 -16.92 -2.17
CA LEU A 86 29.05 -16.54 -1.76
C LEU A 86 29.02 -15.78 -0.42
N GLU A 87 27.99 -14.96 -0.20
CA GLU A 87 27.85 -14.10 0.98
C GLU A 87 26.38 -13.88 1.32
N VAL A 88 26.04 -13.91 2.60
CA VAL A 88 24.67 -13.65 3.11
C VAL A 88 24.63 -12.31 3.85
N THR A 89 25.20 -11.28 3.21
CA THR A 89 25.29 -9.92 3.76
C THR A 89 24.37 -8.95 3.02
N PRO A 90 23.92 -7.86 3.65
CA PRO A 90 23.07 -6.87 3.02
C PRO A 90 23.80 -6.06 1.94
N VAL A 91 25.13 -5.91 2.09
CA VAL A 91 26.02 -5.17 1.18
C VAL A 91 27.36 -5.91 1.05
N LYS A 92 27.93 -5.91 -0.16
CA LYS A 92 29.20 -6.60 -0.47
C LYS A 92 30.37 -6.10 0.36
N CYS A 93 30.40 -4.79 0.66
CA CYS A 93 31.47 -4.18 1.45
C CYS A 93 31.48 -4.60 2.92
N SER A 94 30.45 -5.27 3.43
CA SER A 94 30.47 -5.83 4.80
C SER A 94 31.11 -7.22 4.86
N ALA A 95 31.32 -7.88 3.72
CA ALA A 95 31.83 -9.24 3.69
C ALA A 95 33.33 -9.32 3.36
N ASN A 96 33.85 -8.44 2.50
CA ASN A 96 35.28 -8.34 2.21
C ASN A 96 35.72 -6.86 2.02
N LYS A 97 36.88 -6.52 2.59
CA LYS A 97 37.57 -5.23 2.43
C LYS A 97 37.85 -4.90 0.96
N ASP A 98 38.13 -5.91 0.14
CA ASP A 98 38.46 -5.73 -1.27
C ASP A 98 37.29 -5.19 -2.12
N TYR A 99 36.05 -5.24 -1.61
CA TYR A 99 34.90 -4.69 -2.32
C TYR A 99 34.74 -3.17 -2.15
N CYS A 100 35.47 -2.53 -1.24
CA CYS A 100 35.32 -1.11 -0.98
C CYS A 100 36.54 -0.47 -0.30
N ASP A 101 37.28 0.35 -1.05
CA ASP A 101 38.42 1.16 -0.57
C ASP A 101 38.04 2.21 0.49
N ARG A 102 36.74 2.35 0.79
CA ARG A 102 36.23 3.25 1.83
C ARG A 102 35.85 2.52 3.11
N MET A 103 35.98 1.19 3.18
CA MET A 103 35.46 0.40 4.29
C MET A 103 35.98 0.87 5.65
N ASP A 104 37.28 1.16 5.76
CA ASP A 104 37.91 1.58 7.03
C ASP A 104 37.51 3.02 7.45
N ARG A 105 36.91 3.81 6.55
CA ARG A 105 36.43 5.18 6.81
C ARG A 105 34.92 5.36 6.58
N CYS A 106 34.18 4.27 6.39
CA CYS A 106 32.77 4.34 6.05
C CYS A 106 31.92 4.53 7.31
N ILE A 107 31.31 5.71 7.46
CA ILE A 107 30.41 6.05 8.57
C ILE A 107 29.22 5.08 8.63
N CYS A 108 28.78 4.56 7.48
CA CYS A 108 27.66 3.61 7.41
C CYS A 108 28.03 2.16 7.75
N LYS A 109 29.31 1.83 7.96
CA LYS A 109 29.77 0.45 8.24
C LYS A 109 29.02 -0.18 9.41
N VAL A 110 28.87 0.56 10.50
CA VAL A 110 28.17 0.09 11.70
C VAL A 110 26.71 -0.27 11.40
N CYS A 111 26.03 0.50 10.55
CA CYS A 111 24.64 0.21 10.14
C CYS A 111 24.56 -1.10 9.34
N TRP A 112 25.47 -1.30 8.39
CA TRP A 112 25.51 -2.51 7.58
C TRP A 112 25.89 -3.76 8.36
N ASP A 113 26.84 -3.65 9.28
CA ASP A 113 27.25 -4.75 10.15
C ASP A 113 26.09 -5.16 11.08
N ASN A 114 25.34 -4.19 11.62
CA ASN A 114 24.17 -4.47 12.44
C ASN A 114 23.03 -5.13 11.64
N LEU A 115 22.74 -4.65 10.43
CA LEU A 115 21.77 -5.29 9.55
C LEU A 115 22.22 -6.71 9.16
N GLY A 116 23.51 -6.91 8.91
CA GLY A 116 24.10 -8.22 8.65
C GLY A 116 23.91 -9.21 9.80
N LYS A 117 24.08 -8.75 11.06
CA LYS A 117 23.79 -9.55 12.26
C LYS A 117 22.31 -9.92 12.34
N VAL A 118 21.39 -8.98 12.08
CA VAL A 118 19.94 -9.27 12.09
C VAL A 118 19.57 -10.32 11.04
N ILE A 119 20.08 -10.17 9.81
CA ILE A 119 19.86 -11.14 8.73
C ILE A 119 20.40 -12.51 9.14
N THR A 120 21.63 -12.56 9.65
CA THR A 120 22.30 -13.79 10.10
C THR A 120 21.51 -14.50 11.20
N ASN A 121 21.12 -13.77 12.25
CA ASN A 121 20.34 -14.34 13.34
C ASN A 121 18.99 -14.87 12.86
N PHE A 122 18.34 -14.17 11.93
CA PHE A 122 17.07 -14.61 11.37
C PHE A 122 17.22 -15.92 10.58
N ILE A 123 18.15 -15.99 9.62
CA ILE A 123 18.33 -17.20 8.80
C ILE A 123 18.85 -18.39 9.61
N ASP A 124 19.65 -18.16 10.65
CA ASP A 124 20.18 -19.22 11.52
C ASP A 124 19.11 -19.70 12.52
N SER A 125 18.07 -18.87 12.79
CA SER A 125 16.95 -19.23 13.68
C SER A 125 15.89 -20.12 13.04
N ILE A 126 15.88 -20.27 11.73
CA ILE A 126 14.85 -21.04 10.99
C ILE A 126 15.44 -22.37 10.57
N THR A 127 14.87 -23.48 11.02
CA THR A 127 15.29 -24.84 10.67
C THR A 127 14.52 -25.42 9.49
N LEU A 128 15.00 -26.50 8.90
CA LEU A 128 14.29 -27.22 7.85
C LEU A 128 12.96 -27.78 8.34
N GLU A 129 12.87 -28.17 9.62
CA GLU A 129 11.63 -28.57 10.27
C GLU A 129 10.63 -27.41 10.38
N ASP A 130 11.09 -26.21 10.75
CA ASP A 130 10.23 -25.01 10.81
C ASP A 130 9.66 -24.68 9.43
N ILE A 131 10.48 -24.77 8.38
CA ILE A 131 10.04 -24.54 7.00
C ILE A 131 9.02 -25.60 6.57
N ARG A 132 9.15 -26.86 7.03
CA ARG A 132 8.15 -27.92 6.82
C ARG A 132 6.80 -27.57 7.42
N GLN A 133 6.81 -27.15 8.68
CA GLN A 133 5.57 -26.80 9.40
C GLN A 133 4.88 -25.61 8.74
N MET A 134 5.65 -24.67 8.18
CA MET A 134 5.14 -23.58 7.35
C MET A 134 4.60 -24.03 5.98
N SER A 135 4.96 -25.21 5.48
CA SER A 135 4.60 -25.71 4.14
C SER A 135 3.53 -26.81 4.11
N ILE A 136 3.30 -27.55 5.19
CA ILE A 136 2.21 -28.55 5.30
C ILE A 136 0.82 -27.91 5.25
N THR A 137 0.69 -26.63 5.57
CA THR A 137 -0.57 -25.86 5.51
C THR A 137 -1.01 -25.47 4.09
N ILE A 138 -0.43 -26.08 3.03
CA ILE A 138 -0.62 -25.64 1.63
C ILE A 138 -1.45 -26.64 0.78
N ASP A 139 -1.57 -27.92 1.15
CA ASP A 139 -2.05 -28.97 0.22
C ASP A 139 -3.51 -29.45 0.38
N GLU A 140 -4.33 -28.88 1.27
CA GLU A 140 -5.79 -29.11 1.27
C GLU A 140 -6.53 -27.89 0.69
N GLY A 141 -6.92 -28.01 -0.58
CA GLY A 141 -7.95 -27.24 -1.29
C GLY A 141 -8.25 -25.81 -0.81
N MET A 142 -7.72 -24.81 -1.53
CA MET A 142 -8.21 -23.41 -1.61
C MET A 142 -8.88 -22.87 -0.32
N GLY A 143 -8.07 -22.68 0.73
CA GLY A 143 -8.49 -22.02 1.95
C GLY A 143 -7.28 -21.51 2.70
N ALA A 144 -6.90 -20.26 2.41
CA ALA A 144 -5.90 -19.46 3.13
C ALA A 144 -4.54 -20.13 3.35
N ILE A 145 -3.50 -19.50 2.79
CA ILE A 145 -2.15 -19.53 3.40
C ILE A 145 -2.36 -19.38 4.90
N VAL A 146 -2.09 -20.44 5.68
CA VAL A 146 -2.11 -20.38 7.14
C VAL A 146 -0.85 -19.62 7.54
N ASP A 147 -0.94 -18.31 7.36
CA ASP A 147 -0.04 -17.35 7.93
C ASP A 147 -0.38 -17.27 9.42
N LEU A 148 0.60 -17.58 10.26
CA LEU A 148 0.52 -17.36 11.69
C LEU A 148 0.37 -15.86 12.06
N SER A 149 0.42 -14.92 11.09
CA SER A 149 0.37 -13.48 11.36
C SER A 149 -0.99 -12.80 11.06
N LEU A 150 -1.57 -12.82 9.85
CA LEU A 150 -2.72 -11.95 9.52
C LEU A 150 -4.03 -12.29 10.25
N THR A 151 -4.42 -13.57 10.33
CA THR A 151 -5.69 -13.95 11.01
C THR A 151 -5.60 -13.72 12.51
N LYS A 152 -4.43 -13.99 13.11
CA LYS A 152 -4.16 -13.72 14.53
C LYS A 152 -4.12 -12.21 14.78
N LEU A 153 -3.45 -11.45 13.92
CA LEU A 153 -3.36 -9.99 13.99
C LEU A 153 -4.72 -9.32 13.80
N ASN A 154 -5.56 -9.81 12.87
CA ASN A 154 -6.94 -9.36 12.72
C ASN A 154 -7.77 -9.62 13.98
N LYS A 155 -7.59 -10.78 14.62
CA LYS A 155 -8.24 -11.09 15.91
C LYS A 155 -7.75 -10.14 17.01
N GLU A 156 -6.45 -9.90 17.11
CA GLU A 156 -5.87 -8.97 18.09
C GLU A 156 -6.29 -7.51 17.85
N ILE A 157 -6.33 -7.05 16.60
CA ILE A 157 -6.86 -5.73 16.23
C ILE A 157 -8.33 -5.62 16.63
N LYS A 158 -9.15 -6.66 16.37
CA LYS A 158 -10.55 -6.68 16.81
C LYS A 158 -10.69 -6.65 18.33
N ARG A 159 -9.84 -7.38 19.05
CA ARG A 159 -9.77 -7.39 20.53
C ARG A 159 -9.42 -5.99 21.05
N LEU A 160 -8.29 -5.43 20.61
CA LEU A 160 -7.82 -4.10 21.00
C LEU A 160 -8.83 -3.01 20.63
N LYS A 161 -9.43 -3.08 19.45
CA LYS A 161 -10.49 -2.15 19.03
C LYS A 161 -11.64 -2.12 20.02
N LYS A 162 -12.09 -3.29 20.47
CA LYS A 162 -13.17 -3.43 21.47
C LYS A 162 -12.72 -2.91 22.85
N GLU A 163 -11.52 -3.28 23.31
CA GLU A 163 -10.98 -2.84 24.60
C GLU A 163 -10.77 -1.34 24.68
N ARG A 164 -10.39 -0.71 23.56
CA ARG A 164 -10.17 0.73 23.45
C ARG A 164 -11.43 1.51 23.10
N ASP A 165 -12.57 0.86 22.85
CA ASP A 165 -13.76 1.48 22.25
C ASP A 165 -13.41 2.38 21.04
N ALA A 166 -12.60 1.81 20.13
CA ALA A 166 -12.08 2.51 18.96
C ALA A 166 -12.90 2.20 17.71
N VAL A 167 -12.86 3.12 16.74
CA VAL A 167 -13.39 2.90 15.39
C VAL A 167 -12.29 3.01 14.35
N ILE A 168 -12.26 2.08 13.38
CA ILE A 168 -11.26 2.02 12.32
C ILE A 168 -11.89 2.52 11.02
N LEU A 169 -11.41 3.67 10.55
CA LEU A 169 -11.82 4.31 9.31
C LEU A 169 -10.77 4.06 8.24
N VAL A 170 -11.18 3.54 7.08
CA VAL A 170 -10.23 3.07 6.06
C VAL A 170 -10.55 3.67 4.70
N HIS A 171 -9.55 4.34 4.11
CA HIS A 171 -9.70 4.94 2.79
C HIS A 171 -9.69 3.88 1.67
N ASN A 172 -10.44 4.14 0.60
CA ASN A 172 -10.56 3.30 -0.60
C ASN A 172 -9.26 2.80 -1.24
N TYR A 173 -8.17 3.56 -1.07
CA TYR A 173 -6.86 3.26 -1.65
C TYR A 173 -5.99 2.40 -0.73
N GLN A 174 -6.51 1.93 0.40
CA GLN A 174 -5.78 1.05 1.28
C GLN A 174 -5.61 -0.35 0.68
N ARG A 175 -4.78 -1.15 1.35
CA ARG A 175 -4.54 -2.54 0.98
C ARG A 175 -5.78 -3.39 1.27
N PRO A 176 -6.04 -4.47 0.48
CA PRO A 176 -7.16 -5.37 0.74
C PRO A 176 -7.23 -5.86 2.19
N GLU A 177 -6.10 -6.27 2.77
CA GLU A 177 -6.01 -6.75 4.15
C GLU A 177 -6.38 -5.67 5.18
N VAL A 178 -6.08 -4.40 4.93
CA VAL A 178 -6.48 -3.27 5.79
C VAL A 178 -7.97 -2.94 5.61
N HIS A 179 -8.57 -3.24 4.45
CA HIS A 179 -10.01 -3.10 4.28
C HIS A 179 -10.81 -4.07 5.16
N GLU A 180 -10.27 -5.25 5.47
CA GLU A 180 -10.97 -6.29 6.23
C GLU A 180 -11.21 -5.95 7.70
N ILE A 181 -10.38 -5.07 8.27
CA ILE A 181 -10.51 -4.61 9.65
C ILE A 181 -11.32 -3.31 9.79
N ALA A 182 -11.75 -2.73 8.66
CA ALA A 182 -12.47 -1.46 8.64
C ALA A 182 -13.85 -1.58 9.28
N ASP A 183 -14.21 -0.62 10.13
CA ASP A 183 -15.62 -0.40 10.47
C ASP A 183 -16.34 0.37 9.36
N TYR A 184 -15.61 1.30 8.71
CA TYR A 184 -16.13 2.08 7.59
C TYR A 184 -15.08 2.21 6.48
N LEU A 185 -15.52 1.96 5.25
CA LEU A 185 -14.76 2.11 4.01
C LEU A 185 -15.33 3.24 3.16
N GLY A 186 -14.53 4.26 2.87
CA GLY A 186 -15.03 5.45 2.17
C GLY A 186 -13.96 6.34 1.54
N ASP A 187 -14.43 7.48 1.04
CA ASP A 187 -13.57 8.58 0.61
C ASP A 187 -13.20 9.49 1.79
N SER A 188 -12.32 10.46 1.54
CA SER A 188 -11.74 11.32 2.58
C SER A 188 -12.80 12.06 3.40
N LEU A 189 -13.80 12.68 2.76
CA LEU A 189 -14.77 13.52 3.45
C LEU A 189 -15.85 12.69 4.15
N ASP A 190 -16.34 11.62 3.52
CA ASP A 190 -17.34 10.75 4.13
C ASP A 190 -16.79 10.14 5.43
N LEU A 191 -15.53 9.68 5.42
CA LEU A 191 -14.87 9.15 6.60
C LEU A 191 -14.74 10.20 7.72
N SER A 192 -14.23 11.40 7.43
CA SER A 192 -14.10 12.44 8.46
C SER A 192 -15.45 12.94 8.99
N ARG A 193 -16.51 12.97 8.17
CA ARG A 193 -17.88 13.30 8.61
C ARG A 193 -18.48 12.22 9.50
N ARG A 194 -18.26 10.94 9.17
CA ARG A 194 -18.69 9.81 10.01
C ARG A 194 -17.97 9.84 11.35
N ALA A 195 -16.66 10.07 11.34
CA ALA A 195 -15.82 10.18 12.54
C ALA A 195 -16.45 11.08 13.63
N ALA A 196 -16.95 12.25 13.23
CA ALA A 196 -17.56 13.23 14.13
C ALA A 196 -18.92 12.79 14.72
N LYS A 197 -19.65 11.90 14.04
CA LYS A 197 -20.98 11.44 14.48
C LYS A 197 -20.95 10.15 15.30
N LEU A 198 -19.85 9.41 15.24
CA LEU A 198 -19.70 8.13 15.91
C LEU A 198 -19.57 8.33 17.44
N PRO A 199 -20.05 7.40 18.29
CA PRO A 199 -19.91 7.53 19.74
C PRO A 199 -18.47 7.30 20.24
N GLN A 200 -17.67 6.52 19.50
CA GLN A 200 -16.30 6.16 19.88
C GLN A 200 -15.42 7.39 20.06
N LYS A 201 -14.63 7.41 21.14
CA LYS A 201 -13.68 8.49 21.48
C LYS A 201 -12.33 8.34 20.78
N ILE A 202 -12.02 7.15 20.30
CA ILE A 202 -10.77 6.82 19.62
C ILE A 202 -11.06 6.47 18.16
N ILE A 203 -10.37 7.14 17.25
CA ILE A 203 -10.47 6.91 15.80
C ILE A 203 -9.10 6.46 15.31
N VAL A 204 -9.01 5.31 14.66
CA VAL A 204 -7.82 4.91 13.90
C VAL A 204 -8.09 5.20 12.44
N PHE A 205 -7.36 6.16 11.88
CA PHE A 205 -7.55 6.61 10.51
C PHE A 205 -6.51 5.98 9.58
N CYS A 206 -6.90 4.92 8.87
CA CYS A 206 -6.08 4.26 7.86
C CYS A 206 -6.18 5.03 6.53
N GLY A 207 -5.41 6.10 6.43
CA GLY A 207 -5.32 6.98 5.27
C GLY A 207 -3.99 7.73 5.28
N VAL A 208 -4.00 8.98 4.83
CA VAL A 208 -2.83 9.88 4.87
C VAL A 208 -3.04 11.05 5.83
N ASN A 209 -1.96 11.73 6.23
CA ASN A 209 -1.94 12.75 7.30
C ASN A 209 -3.10 13.75 7.22
N PHE A 210 -3.30 14.44 6.10
CA PHE A 210 -4.36 15.45 5.99
C PHE A 210 -5.78 14.91 6.22
N MET A 211 -6.02 13.62 5.98
CA MET A 211 -7.33 12.99 6.21
C MET A 211 -7.55 12.75 7.70
N ALA A 212 -6.51 12.27 8.39
CA ALA A 212 -6.51 12.12 9.84
C ALA A 212 -6.62 13.49 10.53
N GLU A 213 -5.93 14.51 10.02
CA GLU A 213 -6.11 15.90 10.45
C GLU A 213 -7.55 16.39 10.25
N SER A 214 -8.15 16.12 9.09
CA SER A 214 -9.54 16.51 8.83
C SER A 214 -10.52 15.84 9.79
N ALA A 215 -10.26 14.59 10.18
CA ALA A 215 -11.04 13.91 11.22
C ALA A 215 -10.86 14.55 12.60
N LYS A 216 -9.63 14.95 12.97
CA LYS A 216 -9.32 15.67 14.22
C LYS A 216 -9.95 17.06 14.25
N VAL A 217 -9.91 17.80 13.14
CA VAL A 217 -10.56 19.12 13.01
C VAL A 217 -12.08 19.02 13.18
N LEU A 218 -12.72 17.98 12.65
CA LEU A 218 -14.16 17.76 12.78
C LEU A 218 -14.58 17.13 14.12
N SER A 219 -13.65 16.52 14.85
CA SER A 219 -13.88 15.83 16.13
C SER A 219 -12.78 16.19 17.15
N PRO A 220 -12.63 17.48 17.52
CA PRO A 220 -11.47 17.97 18.28
C PRO A 220 -11.30 17.30 19.66
N GLU A 221 -12.41 16.88 20.28
CA GLU A 221 -12.46 16.18 21.55
C GLU A 221 -11.98 14.73 21.48
N LYS A 222 -11.90 14.14 20.28
CA LYS A 222 -11.54 12.74 20.09
C LYS A 222 -10.03 12.56 19.92
N THR A 223 -9.57 11.37 20.28
CA THR A 223 -8.21 10.93 19.96
C THR A 223 -8.22 10.34 18.54
N VAL A 224 -7.51 10.98 17.62
CA VAL A 224 -7.33 10.47 16.26
C VAL A 224 -5.92 9.92 16.14
N LEU A 225 -5.81 8.64 15.79
CA LEU A 225 -4.57 7.93 15.57
C LEU A 225 -4.33 7.75 14.08
N ILE A 226 -3.10 7.97 13.63
CA ILE A 226 -2.63 7.52 12.33
C ILE A 226 -1.62 6.38 12.53
N PRO A 227 -1.82 5.21 11.89
CA PRO A 227 -0.88 4.08 12.05
C PRO A 227 0.54 4.36 11.56
N ARG A 228 0.69 5.27 10.58
CA ARG A 228 1.96 5.59 9.93
C ARG A 228 2.09 7.11 9.78
N LEU A 229 3.03 7.73 10.49
CA LEU A 229 3.31 9.17 10.37
C LEU A 229 3.84 9.57 8.98
N ASP A 230 4.54 8.66 8.32
CA ASP A 230 5.10 8.85 6.99
C ASP A 230 4.08 8.59 5.86
N ALA A 231 2.81 8.31 6.19
CA ALA A 231 1.71 8.26 5.23
C ALA A 231 1.28 9.69 4.83
N GLY A 232 2.16 10.42 4.13
CA GLY A 232 1.89 11.77 3.63
C GLY A 232 1.19 11.81 2.27
N CYS A 233 0.84 13.01 1.82
CA CYS A 233 0.36 13.24 0.45
C CYS A 233 1.21 14.35 -0.19
N PRO A 234 2.15 14.01 -1.10
CA PRO A 234 3.05 15.00 -1.68
C PRO A 234 2.31 16.19 -2.30
N MET A 235 1.13 15.96 -2.89
CA MET A 235 0.29 17.02 -3.45
C MET A 235 -0.26 17.97 -2.38
N ALA A 236 -0.61 17.47 -1.19
CA ALA A 236 -1.05 18.32 -0.09
C ALA A 236 0.10 19.19 0.45
N ASP A 237 1.33 18.69 0.33
CA ASP A 237 2.57 19.38 0.74
C ASP A 237 3.11 20.32 -0.34
N MET A 238 2.50 20.36 -1.54
CA MET A 238 2.92 21.25 -2.64
C MET A 238 2.54 22.71 -2.43
N ILE A 239 1.75 23.04 -1.41
CA ILE A 239 1.40 24.42 -1.07
C ILE A 239 1.57 24.65 0.44
N THR A 240 2.22 25.76 0.78
CA THR A 240 2.41 26.24 2.14
C THR A 240 1.41 27.35 2.50
N VAL A 241 1.34 27.71 3.78
CA VAL A 241 0.50 28.83 4.24
C VAL A 241 1.03 30.16 3.72
N GLU A 242 2.34 30.30 3.64
CA GLU A 242 3.05 31.48 3.16
C GLU A 242 2.74 31.72 1.68
N GLU A 243 2.90 30.70 0.84
CA GLU A 243 2.56 30.77 -0.59
C GLU A 243 1.07 31.07 -0.81
N LEU A 244 0.17 30.49 0.01
CA LEU A 244 -1.25 30.81 -0.08
C LEU A 244 -1.53 32.29 0.29
N ARG A 245 -0.82 32.84 1.27
CA ARG A 245 -0.96 34.26 1.63
C ARG A 245 -0.44 35.16 0.52
N GLU A 246 0.64 34.80 -0.14
CA GLU A 246 1.15 35.51 -1.32
C GLU A 246 0.12 35.52 -2.46
N MET A 247 -0.48 34.37 -2.78
CA MET A 247 -1.57 34.31 -3.78
C MET A 247 -2.77 35.18 -3.38
N LYS A 248 -3.15 35.19 -2.10
CA LYS A 248 -4.25 36.04 -1.60
C LYS A 248 -3.93 37.53 -1.74
N ASN A 249 -2.66 37.92 -1.61
CA ASN A 249 -2.22 39.31 -1.81
C ASN A 249 -2.19 39.69 -3.29
N GLU A 250 -1.82 38.76 -4.17
CA GLU A 250 -1.86 38.98 -5.63
C GLU A 250 -3.30 39.06 -6.16
N TYR A 251 -4.22 38.30 -5.58
CA TYR A 251 -5.64 38.26 -5.97
C TYR A 251 -6.58 38.56 -4.78
N PRO A 252 -6.61 39.80 -4.28
CA PRO A 252 -7.35 40.16 -3.07
C PRO A 252 -8.88 40.08 -3.23
N ASP A 253 -9.38 40.09 -4.47
CA ASP A 253 -10.80 39.95 -4.80
C ASP A 253 -11.25 38.49 -4.93
N ALA A 254 -10.31 37.54 -4.94
CA ALA A 254 -10.58 36.12 -5.10
C ALA A 254 -10.97 35.43 -3.79
N LYS A 255 -11.77 34.36 -3.90
CA LYS A 255 -12.03 33.44 -2.80
C LYS A 255 -11.19 32.18 -2.92
N VAL A 256 -10.72 31.67 -1.78
CA VAL A 256 -9.89 30.46 -1.74
C VAL A 256 -10.77 29.22 -1.56
N VAL A 257 -10.72 28.34 -2.55
CA VAL A 257 -11.31 26.99 -2.50
C VAL A 257 -10.20 25.97 -2.27
N CYS A 258 -10.14 25.39 -1.07
CA CYS A 258 -9.18 24.35 -0.69
C CYS A 258 -9.69 22.96 -1.03
N TYR A 259 -9.02 22.21 -1.89
CA TYR A 259 -9.24 20.77 -1.91
C TYR A 259 -8.86 20.17 -0.55
N VAL A 260 -9.62 19.17 -0.07
CA VAL A 260 -9.36 18.52 1.23
C VAL A 260 -7.95 17.94 1.35
N ASN A 261 -7.30 17.66 0.21
CA ASN A 261 -5.90 17.24 0.09
C ASN A 261 -4.94 18.43 0.30
N THR A 262 -4.97 19.03 1.49
CA THR A 262 -4.16 20.17 1.97
C THR A 262 -3.93 20.00 3.48
N SER A 263 -2.94 20.64 4.09
CA SER A 263 -2.79 20.60 5.56
C SER A 263 -3.93 21.30 6.30
N ALA A 264 -4.09 21.03 7.60
CA ALA A 264 -5.03 21.76 8.45
C ALA A 264 -4.76 23.27 8.46
N ASP A 265 -3.49 23.70 8.42
CA ASP A 265 -3.12 25.12 8.42
C ASP A 265 -3.52 25.82 7.12
N VAL A 266 -3.34 25.17 5.97
CA VAL A 266 -3.83 25.68 4.68
C VAL A 266 -5.36 25.77 4.68
N LYS A 267 -6.06 24.79 5.26
CA LYS A 267 -7.53 24.86 5.44
C LYS A 267 -7.95 26.02 6.33
N ALA A 268 -7.16 26.36 7.35
CA ALA A 268 -7.45 27.46 8.27
C ALA A 268 -7.38 28.84 7.60
N GLU A 269 -6.58 28.97 6.53
CA GLU A 269 -6.41 30.21 5.75
C GLU A 269 -7.36 30.31 4.54
N SER A 270 -8.16 29.26 4.31
CA SER A 270 -9.04 29.13 3.15
C SER A 270 -10.49 29.52 3.46
N ASP A 271 -11.24 29.98 2.44
CA ASP A 271 -12.63 30.40 2.64
C ASP A 271 -13.59 29.21 2.77
N ILE A 272 -13.38 28.17 1.99
CA ILE A 272 -14.20 26.96 1.93
C ILE A 272 -13.39 25.81 1.35
N CYS A 273 -13.61 24.58 1.82
CA CYS A 273 -13.00 23.42 1.17
C CYS A 273 -13.90 22.76 0.12
N CYS A 274 -13.32 21.84 -0.66
CA CYS A 274 -14.03 20.98 -1.58
C CYS A 274 -13.45 19.56 -1.60
N THR A 275 -14.14 18.66 -2.27
CA THR A 275 -13.68 17.33 -2.66
C THR A 275 -13.80 17.16 -4.16
N SER A 276 -13.20 16.12 -4.74
CA SER A 276 -13.41 15.77 -6.14
C SER A 276 -14.88 15.50 -6.50
N ALA A 277 -15.74 15.21 -5.51
CA ALA A 277 -17.17 14.96 -5.72
C ALA A 277 -18.04 16.23 -5.75
N ASN A 278 -17.60 17.34 -5.15
CA ASN A 278 -18.42 18.56 -5.02
C ASN A 278 -17.69 19.86 -5.41
N ALA A 279 -16.46 19.81 -5.93
CA ALA A 279 -15.68 20.99 -6.28
C ALA A 279 -16.41 21.98 -7.20
N VAL A 280 -17.09 21.47 -8.24
CA VAL A 280 -17.88 22.31 -9.16
C VAL A 280 -18.99 23.05 -8.40
N LYS A 281 -19.82 22.32 -7.64
CA LYS A 281 -20.89 22.90 -6.83
C LYS A 281 -20.38 23.92 -5.80
N VAL A 282 -19.26 23.63 -5.16
CA VAL A 282 -18.63 24.54 -4.18
C VAL A 282 -18.23 25.84 -4.85
N VAL A 283 -17.54 25.77 -6.00
CA VAL A 283 -17.14 26.94 -6.76
C VAL A 283 -18.34 27.77 -7.26
N GLU A 284 -19.39 27.11 -7.73
CA GLU A 284 -20.61 27.78 -8.19
C GLU A 284 -21.38 28.46 -7.05
N SER A 285 -21.30 27.92 -5.83
CA SER A 285 -21.98 28.49 -4.66
C SER A 285 -21.39 29.84 -4.19
N LEU A 286 -20.16 30.17 -4.60
CA LEU A 286 -19.47 31.38 -4.19
C LEU A 286 -19.90 32.58 -5.05
N LYS A 287 -20.12 33.74 -4.42
CA LYS A 287 -20.48 34.98 -5.13
C LYS A 287 -19.37 35.49 -6.05
N PRO A 288 -18.09 35.60 -5.62
CA PRO A 288 -17.02 36.17 -6.44
C PRO A 288 -16.80 35.39 -7.74
N LYS A 289 -16.40 36.10 -8.80
CA LYS A 289 -16.12 35.49 -10.11
C LYS A 289 -14.77 34.78 -10.13
N ARG A 290 -13.80 35.33 -9.40
CA ARG A 290 -12.43 34.85 -9.33
C ARG A 290 -12.22 33.96 -8.11
N ILE A 291 -11.62 32.80 -8.33
CA ILE A 291 -11.42 31.75 -7.33
C ILE A 291 -9.98 31.28 -7.38
N ILE A 292 -9.27 31.37 -6.26
CA ILE A 292 -8.00 30.66 -6.05
C ILE A 292 -8.36 29.20 -5.74
N PHE A 293 -7.84 28.25 -6.52
CA PHE A 293 -8.10 26.83 -6.35
C PHE A 293 -6.81 26.07 -6.07
N ILE A 294 -6.76 25.39 -4.92
CA ILE A 294 -5.55 24.73 -4.43
C ILE A 294 -5.81 23.27 -4.02
N PRO A 295 -4.79 22.40 -4.03
CA PRO A 295 -3.49 22.57 -4.68
C PRO A 295 -3.45 21.96 -6.08
N ASP A 296 -4.49 21.23 -6.51
CA ASP A 296 -4.45 20.38 -7.69
C ASP A 296 -4.90 21.12 -8.97
N LYS A 297 -3.95 21.32 -9.89
CA LYS A 297 -4.19 22.01 -11.16
C LYS A 297 -5.14 21.27 -12.09
N ASN A 298 -5.19 19.94 -12.02
CA ASN A 298 -6.01 19.12 -12.91
C ASN A 298 -7.49 19.21 -12.51
N LEU A 299 -7.79 19.12 -11.22
CA LEU A 299 -9.11 19.37 -10.65
C LEU A 299 -9.53 20.83 -10.87
N ALA A 300 -8.61 21.79 -10.70
CA ALA A 300 -8.87 23.19 -11.02
C ALA A 300 -9.25 23.37 -12.50
N SER A 301 -8.51 22.74 -13.43
CA SER A 301 -8.80 22.76 -14.86
C SER A 301 -10.14 22.09 -15.18
N TYR A 302 -10.46 20.97 -14.54
CA TYR A 302 -11.78 20.33 -14.67
C TYR A 302 -12.89 21.28 -14.22
N VAL A 303 -12.77 21.89 -13.04
CA VAL A 303 -13.76 22.84 -12.51
C VAL A 303 -13.90 24.09 -13.37
N ALA A 304 -12.79 24.61 -13.90
CA ALA A 304 -12.82 25.73 -14.85
C ALA A 304 -13.62 25.37 -16.10
N GLY A 305 -13.46 24.14 -16.63
CA GLY A 305 -14.24 23.66 -17.76
C GLY A 305 -15.73 23.38 -17.48
N GLN A 306 -16.13 23.31 -16.20
CA GLN A 306 -17.51 23.08 -15.78
C GLN A 306 -18.23 24.35 -15.31
N THR A 307 -17.55 25.50 -15.23
CA THR A 307 -18.12 26.73 -14.66
C THR A 307 -17.76 27.96 -15.49
N LYS A 308 -18.46 29.08 -15.25
CA LYS A 308 -18.12 30.39 -15.85
C LYS A 308 -17.19 31.23 -14.96
N LYS A 309 -16.65 30.63 -13.90
CA LYS A 309 -15.78 31.32 -12.92
C LYS A 309 -14.35 31.38 -13.46
N GLU A 310 -13.63 32.43 -13.11
CA GLU A 310 -12.20 32.53 -13.37
C GLU A 310 -11.47 31.74 -12.27
N ILE A 311 -10.86 30.62 -12.65
CA ILE A 311 -10.12 29.75 -11.73
C ILE A 311 -8.63 30.06 -11.84
N ILE A 312 -8.03 30.44 -10.73
CA ILE A 312 -6.58 30.65 -10.57
C ILE A 312 -6.02 29.42 -9.88
N PRO A 313 -5.39 28.49 -10.63
CA PRO A 313 -4.91 27.25 -10.06
C PRO A 313 -3.58 27.45 -9.34
N TRP A 314 -3.41 26.75 -8.22
CA TRP A 314 -2.07 26.34 -7.81
C TRP A 314 -1.58 25.19 -8.70
N TYR A 315 -0.30 25.17 -9.02
CA TYR A 315 0.28 24.22 -9.98
C TYR A 315 0.72 22.88 -9.36
N GLY A 316 0.08 22.47 -8.28
CA GLY A 316 0.25 21.14 -7.70
C GLY A 316 -0.48 20.06 -8.50
N TYR A 317 -0.13 18.79 -8.25
CA TYR A 317 -0.73 17.66 -8.93
C TYR A 317 -0.55 16.35 -8.16
N CYS A 318 -1.50 15.43 -8.32
CA CYS A 318 -1.35 14.07 -7.80
C CYS A 318 -0.48 13.21 -8.73
N TYR A 319 0.73 12.82 -8.28
CA TYR A 319 1.65 12.00 -9.09
C TYR A 319 1.03 10.67 -9.56
N VAL A 320 0.05 10.12 -8.82
CA VAL A 320 -0.62 8.85 -9.14
C VAL A 320 -1.54 9.02 -10.35
N HIS A 321 -2.31 10.11 -10.40
CA HIS A 321 -3.22 10.40 -11.51
C HIS A 321 -2.49 11.04 -12.69
N GLU A 322 -1.45 11.83 -12.44
CA GLU A 322 -0.54 12.39 -13.47
C GLU A 322 0.25 11.28 -14.21
N PHE A 323 0.45 10.12 -13.56
CA PHE A 323 1.11 8.95 -14.15
C PHE A 323 0.29 8.31 -15.29
N ILE A 324 -1.04 8.46 -15.24
CA ILE A 324 -1.98 7.91 -16.22
C ILE A 324 -1.89 8.74 -17.50
N ARG A 325 -1.46 8.12 -18.60
CA ARG A 325 -1.36 8.77 -19.91
C ARG A 325 -2.59 8.47 -20.77
N LEU A 326 -2.85 9.34 -21.73
CA LEU A 326 -3.86 9.12 -22.77
C LEU A 326 -3.62 7.80 -23.54
N SER A 327 -2.34 7.46 -23.79
CA SER A 327 -1.96 6.19 -24.42
C SER A 327 -2.44 4.97 -23.64
N ASP A 328 -2.40 5.04 -22.31
CA ASP A 328 -2.70 3.90 -21.43
C ASP A 328 -4.20 3.57 -21.48
N ILE A 329 -5.05 4.60 -21.56
CA ILE A 329 -6.50 4.45 -21.73
C ILE A 329 -6.83 4.00 -23.15
N LYS A 330 -6.18 4.57 -24.17
CA LYS A 330 -6.40 4.19 -25.58
C LYS A 330 -6.03 2.73 -25.83
N GLU A 331 -4.93 2.25 -25.24
CA GLU A 331 -4.52 0.86 -25.33
C GLU A 331 -5.59 -0.07 -24.73
N GLN A 332 -6.10 0.26 -23.53
CA GLN A 332 -7.17 -0.52 -22.90
C GLN A 332 -8.45 -0.49 -23.72
N LYS A 333 -8.80 0.65 -24.32
CA LYS A 333 -9.98 0.77 -25.19
C LYS A 333 -9.85 -0.05 -26.49
N ARG A 334 -8.62 -0.24 -27.00
CA ARG A 334 -8.37 -1.16 -28.13
C ARG A 334 -8.54 -2.62 -27.73
N LYS A 335 -8.16 -2.99 -26.50
CA LYS A 335 -8.30 -4.35 -25.96
C LYS A 335 -9.74 -4.66 -25.54
N HIS A 336 -10.47 -3.65 -25.09
CA HIS A 336 -11.81 -3.73 -24.51
C HIS A 336 -12.70 -2.64 -25.13
N PRO A 337 -13.13 -2.79 -26.40
CA PRO A 337 -13.86 -1.75 -27.12
C PRO A 337 -15.21 -1.38 -26.50
N ASP A 338 -15.86 -2.33 -25.82
CA ASP A 338 -17.16 -2.14 -25.17
C ASP A 338 -17.05 -1.54 -23.75
N ALA A 339 -15.83 -1.41 -23.22
CA ALA A 339 -15.63 -0.91 -21.87
C ALA A 339 -15.82 0.61 -21.79
N ARG A 340 -16.61 1.06 -20.80
CA ARG A 340 -16.81 2.49 -20.51
C ARG A 340 -15.65 3.03 -19.70
N VAL A 341 -15.16 4.22 -20.05
CA VAL A 341 -14.00 4.86 -19.41
C VAL A 341 -14.49 5.75 -18.27
N MET A 342 -14.11 5.44 -17.02
CA MET A 342 -14.32 6.36 -15.90
C MET A 342 -13.00 6.79 -15.29
N VAL A 343 -12.81 8.10 -15.07
CA VAL A 343 -11.53 8.66 -14.58
C VAL A 343 -11.75 9.64 -13.43
N HIS A 344 -10.72 9.80 -12.61
CA HIS A 344 -10.74 10.79 -11.53
C HIS A 344 -10.43 12.19 -12.09
N PRO A 345 -11.05 13.26 -11.59
CA PRO A 345 -10.78 14.62 -12.09
C PRO A 345 -9.36 15.15 -11.79
N GLU A 346 -8.57 14.44 -10.97
CA GLU A 346 -7.13 14.71 -10.79
C GLU A 346 -6.27 14.22 -11.96
N THR A 347 -6.85 13.51 -12.93
CA THR A 347 -6.13 13.08 -14.15
C THR A 347 -5.95 14.25 -15.12
N LYS A 348 -4.96 14.13 -16.00
CA LYS A 348 -4.64 15.17 -16.98
C LYS A 348 -5.85 15.51 -17.86
N PRO A 349 -6.00 16.78 -18.30
CA PRO A 349 -7.12 17.20 -19.13
C PRO A 349 -7.34 16.34 -20.39
N GLU A 350 -6.27 15.85 -21.04
CA GLU A 350 -6.38 14.96 -22.20
C GLU A 350 -6.98 13.59 -21.89
N VAL A 351 -6.82 13.08 -20.67
CA VAL A 351 -7.44 11.84 -20.20
C VAL A 351 -8.90 12.09 -19.85
N VAL A 352 -9.19 13.21 -19.17
CA VAL A 352 -10.54 13.65 -18.84
C VAL A 352 -11.41 13.80 -20.10
N ARG A 353 -10.87 14.39 -21.18
CA ARG A 353 -11.61 14.63 -22.43
C ARG A 353 -12.14 13.38 -23.13
N ILE A 354 -11.51 12.22 -22.92
CA ILE A 354 -11.94 10.96 -23.55
C ILE A 354 -12.74 10.06 -22.60
N ALA A 355 -12.93 10.49 -21.35
CA ALA A 355 -13.64 9.73 -20.35
C ALA A 355 -15.16 9.83 -20.57
N ASP A 356 -15.83 8.71 -20.35
CA ASP A 356 -17.28 8.62 -20.36
C ASP A 356 -17.89 9.17 -19.05
N PHE A 357 -17.13 9.05 -17.96
CA PHE A 357 -17.53 9.53 -16.64
C PHE A 357 -16.33 10.12 -15.90
N VAL A 358 -16.49 11.32 -15.35
CA VAL A 358 -15.47 11.98 -14.51
C VAL A 358 -16.02 12.06 -13.09
N LEU A 359 -15.47 11.26 -12.18
CA LEU A 359 -16.08 11.02 -10.87
C LEU A 359 -15.03 10.93 -9.76
N GLY A 360 -15.38 11.40 -8.56
CA GLY A 360 -14.66 11.02 -7.33
C GLY A 360 -14.80 9.54 -7.01
N THR A 361 -14.00 9.02 -6.08
CA THR A 361 -13.92 7.57 -5.80
C THR A 361 -15.27 6.93 -5.44
N MET A 362 -16.06 7.55 -4.55
CA MET A 362 -17.40 7.08 -4.22
C MET A 362 -18.39 7.20 -5.38
N GLY A 363 -18.23 8.22 -6.24
CA GLY A 363 -19.02 8.35 -7.48
C GLY A 363 -18.79 7.16 -8.41
N MET A 364 -17.53 6.76 -8.58
CA MET A 364 -17.18 5.58 -9.38
C MET A 364 -17.75 4.29 -8.78
N ILE A 365 -17.64 4.09 -7.46
CA ILE A 365 -18.23 2.91 -6.79
C ILE A 365 -19.74 2.88 -6.99
N ASN A 366 -20.42 4.01 -6.82
CA ASN A 366 -21.87 4.11 -6.98
C ASN A 366 -22.30 3.84 -8.42
N LEU A 367 -21.56 4.35 -9.41
CA LEU A 367 -21.80 4.06 -10.82
C LEU A 367 -21.60 2.57 -11.12
N ALA A 368 -20.52 1.98 -10.61
CA ALA A 368 -20.23 0.55 -10.75
C ALA A 368 -21.36 -0.30 -10.17
N LYS A 369 -21.93 0.06 -9.01
CA LYS A 369 -23.06 -0.68 -8.41
C LYS A 369 -24.38 -0.51 -9.14
N LYS A 370 -24.75 0.72 -9.48
CA LYS A 370 -26.12 1.05 -9.94
C LYS A 370 -26.33 0.87 -11.44
N SER A 371 -25.27 0.97 -12.24
CA SER A 371 -25.40 0.88 -13.71
C SER A 371 -25.53 -0.56 -14.20
N LYS A 372 -26.08 -0.74 -15.41
CA LYS A 372 -26.10 -2.03 -16.11
C LYS A 372 -24.81 -2.32 -16.91
N ILE A 373 -23.86 -1.38 -16.92
CA ILE A 373 -22.58 -1.51 -17.65
C ILE A 373 -21.78 -2.68 -17.07
N LYS A 374 -21.24 -3.52 -17.96
CA LYS A 374 -20.51 -4.75 -17.62
C LYS A 374 -19.01 -4.58 -17.56
N GLU A 375 -18.47 -3.64 -18.34
CA GLU A 375 -17.02 -3.47 -18.50
C GLU A 375 -16.62 -2.00 -18.32
N PHE A 376 -15.59 -1.78 -17.52
CA PHE A 376 -15.07 -0.44 -17.24
C PHE A 376 -13.55 -0.38 -17.37
N ILE A 377 -13.05 0.71 -17.95
CA ILE A 377 -11.64 1.13 -17.82
C ILE A 377 -11.61 2.23 -16.75
N VAL A 378 -10.83 2.02 -15.69
CA VAL A 378 -10.89 2.85 -14.48
C VAL A 378 -9.58 3.61 -14.27
N GLY A 379 -9.57 4.90 -14.63
CA GLY A 379 -8.43 5.81 -14.47
C GLY A 379 -8.33 6.41 -13.08
N THR A 380 -7.90 5.62 -12.10
CA THR A 380 -7.60 6.05 -10.71
C THR A 380 -6.71 5.01 -10.01
N GLU A 381 -6.39 5.20 -8.74
CA GLU A 381 -5.56 4.29 -7.94
C GLU A 381 -6.12 2.86 -7.86
N GLU A 382 -5.23 1.86 -7.90
CA GLU A 382 -5.57 0.43 -8.00
C GLU A 382 -6.44 -0.14 -6.87
N GLY A 383 -6.33 0.40 -5.66
CA GLY A 383 -7.04 -0.07 -4.47
C GLY A 383 -8.55 0.08 -4.63
N LEU A 384 -8.97 1.15 -5.31
CA LEU A 384 -10.37 1.35 -5.65
C LEU A 384 -10.87 0.29 -6.65
N VAL A 385 -10.06 -0.05 -7.65
CA VAL A 385 -10.40 -1.09 -8.63
C VAL A 385 -10.50 -2.46 -7.97
N ASN A 386 -9.60 -2.78 -7.04
CA ASN A 386 -9.69 -4.01 -6.25
C ASN A 386 -10.98 -4.06 -5.40
N ARG A 387 -11.38 -2.93 -4.81
CA ARG A 387 -12.67 -2.80 -4.10
C ARG A 387 -13.86 -3.02 -5.07
N MET A 388 -13.84 -2.39 -6.25
CA MET A 388 -14.90 -2.54 -7.25
C MET A 388 -15.08 -3.98 -7.71
N ARG A 389 -13.98 -4.70 -8.00
CA ARG A 389 -14.01 -6.12 -8.38
C ARG A 389 -14.64 -6.99 -7.30
N ARG A 390 -14.28 -6.76 -6.03
CA ARG A 390 -14.84 -7.50 -4.89
C ARG A 390 -16.33 -7.22 -4.69
N GLU A 391 -16.76 -5.97 -4.86
CA GLU A 391 -18.16 -5.55 -4.66
C GLU A 391 -19.07 -5.81 -5.88
N ASN A 392 -18.52 -6.11 -7.06
CA ASN A 392 -19.25 -6.36 -8.30
C ASN A 392 -18.57 -7.48 -9.12
N PRO A 393 -18.58 -8.74 -8.62
CA PRO A 393 -17.83 -9.86 -9.22
C PRO A 393 -18.29 -10.22 -10.64
N GLU A 394 -19.50 -9.83 -11.03
CA GLU A 394 -20.09 -10.04 -12.35
C GLU A 394 -19.63 -9.02 -13.41
N LYS A 395 -18.85 -8.01 -13.00
CA LYS A 395 -18.35 -6.92 -13.86
C LYS A 395 -16.84 -6.99 -14.02
N LYS A 396 -16.36 -6.51 -15.16
CA LYS A 396 -14.94 -6.44 -15.47
C LYS A 396 -14.43 -5.02 -15.29
N PHE A 397 -13.35 -4.88 -14.54
CA PHE A 397 -12.69 -3.60 -14.30
C PHE A 397 -11.24 -3.69 -14.75
N TYR A 398 -10.87 -2.86 -15.71
CA TYR A 398 -9.56 -2.76 -16.32
C TYR A 398 -8.83 -1.53 -15.79
N LEU A 399 -7.60 -1.72 -15.34
CA LEU A 399 -6.70 -0.61 -15.01
C LEU A 399 -6.11 -0.03 -16.30
N PRO A 400 -5.63 1.23 -16.29
CA PRO A 400 -4.77 1.72 -17.37
C PRO A 400 -3.58 0.75 -17.55
N SER A 401 -3.03 0.63 -18.76
CA SER A 401 -1.92 -0.31 -19.01
C SER A 401 -0.71 -0.05 -18.10
N ARG A 402 -0.51 1.20 -17.70
CA ARG A 402 0.36 1.58 -16.58
C ARG A 402 -0.42 1.62 -15.28
N ARG A 403 -0.06 0.75 -14.33
CA ARG A 403 -0.76 0.58 -13.04
C ARG A 403 -0.50 1.75 -12.08
N PRO A 404 -1.51 2.58 -11.75
CA PRO A 404 -1.37 3.70 -10.83
C PRO A 404 -1.47 3.24 -9.36
N VAL A 405 -0.42 3.49 -8.58
CA VAL A 405 -0.33 3.08 -7.16
C VAL A 405 0.11 4.26 -6.31
N CYS A 406 -0.65 4.54 -5.24
CA CYS A 406 -0.22 5.52 -4.24
C CYS A 406 0.64 4.84 -3.17
N VAL A 407 1.96 4.97 -3.27
CA VAL A 407 2.88 4.31 -2.31
C VAL A 407 2.64 4.74 -0.86
N ASN A 408 2.22 5.98 -0.64
CA ASN A 408 1.93 6.49 0.71
C ASN A 408 0.64 5.89 1.29
N MET A 409 -0.40 5.68 0.49
CA MET A 409 -1.59 4.94 0.94
C MET A 409 -1.24 3.49 1.28
N LYS A 410 -0.27 2.88 0.58
CA LYS A 410 0.18 1.51 0.85
C LYS A 410 1.22 1.40 1.98
N ARG A 411 1.56 2.49 2.68
CA ARG A 411 2.47 2.43 3.85
C ARG A 411 1.81 1.74 5.03
N THR A 412 0.53 1.99 5.27
CA THR A 412 -0.22 1.35 6.35
C THR A 412 -0.35 -0.16 6.10
N ARG A 413 0.13 -0.96 7.04
CA ARG A 413 -0.08 -2.41 7.13
C ARG A 413 -0.88 -2.74 8.39
N LEU A 414 -1.29 -4.00 8.52
CA LEU A 414 -2.06 -4.43 9.69
C LEU A 414 -1.24 -4.34 10.98
N GLU A 415 0.07 -4.59 10.91
CA GLU A 415 0.99 -4.49 12.05
C GLU A 415 1.02 -3.06 12.58
N ASP A 416 1.05 -2.07 11.67
CA ASP A 416 1.00 -0.67 12.06
C ASP A 416 -0.32 -0.32 12.77
N VAL A 417 -1.45 -0.87 12.30
CA VAL A 417 -2.75 -0.66 12.96
C VAL A 417 -2.80 -1.31 14.34
N TYR A 418 -2.25 -2.52 14.47
CA TYR A 418 -2.11 -3.21 15.74
C TYR A 418 -1.25 -2.41 16.73
N HIS A 419 -0.04 -2.02 16.32
CA HIS A 419 0.86 -1.20 17.15
C HIS A 419 0.22 0.14 17.51
N SER A 420 -0.52 0.74 16.57
CA SER A 420 -1.24 1.98 16.78
C SER A 420 -2.28 1.88 17.90
N LEU A 421 -3.11 0.83 17.88
CA LEU A 421 -4.11 0.55 18.92
C LEU A 421 -3.50 0.12 20.26
N MET A 422 -2.42 -0.67 20.20
CA MET A 422 -1.73 -1.17 21.38
C MET A 422 -1.08 -0.03 22.15
N GLU A 423 -0.29 0.81 21.45
CA GLU A 423 0.51 1.89 22.02
C GLU A 423 -0.22 3.24 22.07
N MET A 424 -1.43 3.34 21.49
CA MET A 424 -2.20 4.58 21.37
C MET A 424 -1.43 5.68 20.61
N LYS A 425 -0.76 5.29 19.52
CA LYS A 425 0.09 6.14 18.66
C LYS A 425 -0.23 5.95 17.18
N TYR A 426 0.08 6.88 16.29
CA TYR A 426 0.53 8.24 16.58
C TYR A 426 -0.67 9.16 16.65
N LYS A 427 -0.76 9.99 17.70
CA LYS A 427 -1.86 10.93 17.88
C LYS A 427 -1.69 12.11 16.93
N ILE A 428 -2.79 12.48 16.26
CA ILE A 428 -2.86 13.72 15.50
C ILE A 428 -3.16 14.86 16.48
N GLU A 429 -2.22 15.78 16.60
CA GLU A 429 -2.33 17.01 17.39
C GLU A 429 -2.33 18.21 16.44
N ILE A 430 -3.25 19.15 16.67
CA ILE A 430 -3.40 20.36 15.87
C ILE A 430 -3.72 21.51 16.84
N GLU A 431 -3.12 22.67 16.61
CA GLU A 431 -3.37 23.87 17.41
C GLU A 431 -4.84 24.26 17.44
N LYS A 432 -5.32 24.72 18.61
CA LYS A 432 -6.74 25.01 18.84
C LYS A 432 -7.28 26.08 17.88
N ASP A 433 -6.48 27.08 17.55
CA ASP A 433 -6.87 28.13 16.60
C ASP A 433 -6.97 27.59 15.17
N THR A 434 -5.98 26.81 14.73
CA THR A 434 -6.01 26.09 13.44
C THR A 434 -7.26 25.21 13.34
N ILE A 435 -7.59 24.44 14.38
CA ILE A 435 -8.82 23.62 14.43
C ILE A 435 -10.05 24.49 14.18
N LYS A 436 -10.23 25.58 14.94
CA LYS A 436 -11.42 26.45 14.82
C LYS A 436 -11.56 27.01 13.41
N LYS A 437 -10.47 27.51 12.82
CA LYS A 437 -10.45 28.09 11.48
C LYS A 437 -10.66 27.05 10.39
N ALA A 438 -9.93 25.94 10.40
CA ALA A 438 -10.08 24.85 9.43
C ALA A 438 -11.48 24.21 9.50
N GLN A 439 -12.04 24.09 10.70
CA GLN A 439 -13.39 23.55 10.89
C GLN A 439 -14.44 24.44 10.22
N LYS A 440 -14.25 25.77 10.18
CA LYS A 440 -15.14 26.70 9.46
C LYS A 440 -15.14 26.40 7.96
N ALA A 441 -13.97 26.22 7.35
CA ALA A 441 -13.85 25.90 5.92
C ALA A 441 -14.47 24.54 5.58
N LEU A 442 -14.24 23.51 6.40
CA LEU A 442 -14.84 22.18 6.23
C LEU A 442 -16.36 22.18 6.45
N LYS A 443 -16.88 22.85 7.48
CA LYS A 443 -18.32 22.93 7.73
C LYS A 443 -19.07 23.65 6.60
N LYS A 444 -18.50 24.72 6.06
CA LYS A 444 -19.06 25.41 4.88
C LYS A 444 -19.18 24.47 3.68
N MET A 445 -18.13 23.70 3.38
CA MET A 445 -18.16 22.69 2.33
C MET A 445 -19.29 21.66 2.56
N ILE A 446 -19.41 21.17 3.79
CA ILE A 446 -20.40 20.15 4.18
C ILE A 446 -21.84 20.67 4.03
N ALA A 447 -22.06 21.97 4.18
CA ALA A 447 -23.37 22.61 4.02
C ALA A 447 -23.81 22.73 2.54
N ILE A 448 -22.90 22.60 1.58
CA ILE A 448 -23.22 22.62 0.15
C ILE A 448 -23.83 21.26 -0.25
N LYS A 449 -25.09 21.28 -0.72
CA LYS A 449 -25.89 20.10 -1.08
C LYS A 449 -25.67 19.61 -2.51
#